data_AF-A0A7K0RGD5-F1
#
_entry.id   AF-A0A7K0RGD5-F1
#
_cell.length_a   1.000
_cell.length_b   1.000
_cell.length_c   1.000
_cell.angle_alpha   90.00
_cell.angle_beta   90.00
_cell.angle_gamma   90.00
#
_symmetry.space_group_name_H-M   'P 1'
#
loop_
_entity.id
_entity.type
_entity.pdbx_description
1 polymer ?
#
loop_
_entity_poly.entity_id
_entity_poly.type
_entity_poly.pdbx_seq_one_letter_code
_entity_poly.pdbx_strand_id
1 'polypeptide(L)'
;MDRGPLVLCAGPVGAGCRLARRTRMEGEVMAAPRVDYFYSFRSPYSYLSGPRAFALADDFEIDLRFRGVIPMMMRGESVPTAKRLHTLRDVKREADRLGMPFGRIHDPLGEGATRTLAVSEHAIDEGRAREFVLSASQAIWAEATDPATDAGLQAICERAGLDWQGCLAALKDPAIAARVEANTDELVDIGHWGVPVLVFEGEQFWGQDRIEDLALVLGDHGLALR
;
A
#
# COMPACT_ATOMS: atom_id res chain seq x y z
N MET A 1 73.99 -12.38 -39.94
CA MET A 1 72.96 -12.22 -38.89
C MET A 1 71.97 -11.17 -39.42
N ASP A 2 71.33 -11.50 -40.53
CA ASP A 2 70.00 -12.12 -40.62
C ASP A 2 68.90 -11.03 -40.61
N ARG A 3 68.51 -10.63 -41.83
CA ARG A 3 67.38 -9.75 -42.12
C ARG A 3 66.57 -10.44 -43.22
N GLY A 4 65.63 -11.29 -42.83
CA GLY A 4 64.52 -11.72 -43.67
C GLY A 4 63.31 -10.80 -43.44
N PRO A 5 62.60 -10.35 -44.49
CA PRO A 5 61.36 -9.60 -44.34
C PRO A 5 60.16 -10.55 -44.35
N LEU A 6 59.05 -10.18 -43.69
CA LEU A 6 57.72 -10.61 -44.10
C LEU A 6 56.64 -9.68 -43.54
N VAL A 7 55.67 -9.45 -44.41
CA VAL A 7 54.56 -8.51 -44.39
C VAL A 7 53.36 -9.07 -43.63
N LEU A 8 52.54 -8.14 -43.13
CA LEU A 8 51.19 -8.24 -42.55
C LEU A 8 50.39 -9.54 -42.76
N CYS A 9 49.79 -10.01 -41.67
CA CYS A 9 48.44 -10.57 -41.69
C CYS A 9 47.58 -9.89 -40.62
N ALA A 10 46.47 -9.30 -41.07
CA ALA A 10 45.40 -8.77 -40.24
C ALA A 10 44.68 -9.91 -39.49
N GLY A 11 44.37 -9.69 -38.20
CA GLY A 11 43.53 -10.54 -37.37
C GLY A 11 42.49 -9.68 -36.62
N PRO A 12 41.27 -10.18 -36.38
CA PRO A 12 40.09 -9.33 -36.35
C PRO A 12 39.72 -8.75 -34.98
N VAL A 13 39.01 -7.63 -35.10
CA VAL A 13 38.15 -6.96 -34.12
C VAL A 13 37.08 -7.92 -33.58
N GLY A 14 36.75 -7.80 -32.29
CA GLY A 14 35.43 -8.20 -31.77
C GLY A 14 35.45 -9.22 -30.64
N ALA A 15 35.76 -8.77 -29.42
CA ALA A 15 35.30 -9.46 -28.22
C ALA A 15 33.79 -9.18 -28.06
N GLY A 16 32.97 -9.95 -28.79
CA GLY A 16 31.54 -9.98 -28.58
C GLY A 16 31.23 -10.60 -27.22
N CYS A 17 30.86 -9.75 -26.25
CA CYS A 17 30.15 -10.18 -25.06
C CYS A 17 28.81 -10.77 -25.53
N ARG A 18 28.74 -12.10 -25.67
CA ARG A 18 27.49 -12.80 -25.89
C ARG A 18 26.70 -12.71 -24.59
N LEU A 19 25.85 -11.69 -24.47
CA LEU A 19 24.70 -11.77 -23.58
C LEU A 19 23.94 -13.02 -23.99
N ALA A 20 24.02 -14.06 -23.15
CA ALA A 20 23.12 -15.19 -23.25
C ALA A 20 21.71 -14.63 -23.06
N ARG A 21 20.97 -14.46 -24.17
CA ARG A 21 19.52 -14.28 -24.12
C ARG A 21 18.99 -15.50 -23.42
N ARG A 22 18.55 -15.34 -22.16
CA ARG A 22 17.73 -16.34 -21.49
C ARG A 22 16.47 -16.49 -22.33
N THR A 23 16.39 -17.57 -23.09
CA THR A 23 15.15 -18.00 -23.73
C THR A 23 14.16 -18.23 -22.59
N ARG A 24 13.14 -17.36 -22.50
CA ARG A 24 12.06 -17.51 -21.53
C ARG A 24 11.30 -18.78 -21.95
N MET A 25 11.37 -19.81 -21.11
CA MET A 25 10.53 -21.00 -21.24
C MET A 25 9.07 -20.54 -21.17
N GLU A 26 8.32 -20.82 -22.24
CA GLU A 26 6.87 -20.64 -22.28
C GLU A 26 6.23 -21.69 -21.35
N GLY A 27 5.44 -21.24 -20.36
CA GLY A 27 4.50 -22.10 -19.65
C GLY A 27 4.56 -22.12 -18.12
N GLU A 28 5.41 -21.33 -17.46
CA GLU A 28 5.31 -21.15 -16.01
C GLU A 28 4.45 -19.91 -15.74
N VAL A 29 3.22 -20.12 -15.25
CA VAL A 29 2.39 -19.04 -14.71
C VAL A 29 3.10 -18.56 -13.45
N MET A 30 3.99 -17.58 -13.60
CA MET A 30 4.62 -16.95 -12.46
C MET A 30 3.55 -16.21 -11.67
N ALA A 31 3.52 -16.40 -10.35
CA ALA A 31 2.65 -15.63 -9.48
C ALA A 31 2.92 -14.13 -9.70
N ALA A 32 1.84 -13.33 -9.69
CA ALA A 32 1.95 -11.87 -9.81
C ALA A 32 2.91 -11.34 -8.72
N PRO A 33 3.85 -10.43 -9.05
CA PRO A 33 4.73 -9.86 -8.05
C PRO A 33 3.94 -9.18 -6.94
N ARG A 34 4.38 -9.37 -5.71
CA ARG A 34 3.67 -8.91 -4.51
C ARG A 34 4.12 -7.52 -4.11
N VAL A 35 3.15 -6.67 -3.79
CA VAL A 35 3.37 -5.38 -3.13
C VAL A 35 2.60 -5.37 -1.81
N ASP A 36 3.29 -5.25 -0.69
CA ASP A 36 2.63 -5.06 0.61
C ASP A 36 2.29 -3.59 0.82
N TYR A 37 1.08 -3.29 1.27
CA TYR A 37 0.58 -1.94 1.50
C TYR A 37 0.11 -1.77 2.94
N PHE A 38 0.99 -1.25 3.79
CA PHE A 38 0.69 -1.02 5.20
C PHE A 38 -0.05 0.29 5.40
N TYR A 39 -1.18 0.22 6.11
CA TYR A 39 -2.19 1.26 6.16
C TYR A 39 -2.77 1.44 7.55
N SER A 40 -3.05 2.68 7.96
CA SER A 40 -3.87 2.93 9.15
C SER A 40 -5.00 3.89 8.83
N PHE A 41 -6.23 3.54 9.22
CA PHE A 41 -7.42 4.41 9.08
C PHE A 41 -7.29 5.74 9.83
N ARG A 42 -6.41 5.79 10.84
CA ARG A 42 -6.07 7.02 11.57
C ARG A 42 -5.02 7.90 10.85
N SER A 43 -4.38 7.42 9.78
CA SER A 43 -3.42 8.23 9.03
C SER A 43 -4.12 9.00 7.90
N PRO A 44 -4.10 10.34 7.91
CA PRO A 44 -4.66 11.11 6.81
C PRO A 44 -3.83 11.01 5.52
N TYR A 45 -2.52 10.69 5.62
CA TYR A 45 -1.72 10.38 4.42
C TYR A 45 -2.07 9.00 3.84
N SER A 46 -2.49 8.04 4.68
CA SER A 46 -3.02 6.77 4.20
C SER A 46 -4.31 7.00 3.39
N TYR A 47 -5.19 7.88 3.86
CA TYR A 47 -6.37 8.29 3.07
C TYR A 47 -6.00 8.82 1.68
N LEU A 48 -5.02 9.72 1.57
CA LEU A 48 -4.58 10.26 0.27
C LEU A 48 -3.90 9.23 -0.63
N SER A 49 -3.29 8.18 -0.07
CA SER A 49 -2.63 7.15 -0.87
C SER A 49 -3.61 6.12 -1.42
N GLY A 50 -4.72 5.84 -0.72
CA GLY A 50 -5.67 4.77 -1.06
C GLY A 50 -6.02 4.67 -2.55
N PRO A 51 -6.63 5.71 -3.17
CA PRO A 51 -7.06 5.62 -4.57
C PRO A 51 -5.93 5.27 -5.54
N ARG A 52 -4.76 5.89 -5.37
CA ARG A 52 -3.60 5.69 -6.26
C ARG A 52 -2.87 4.37 -5.98
N ALA A 53 -2.76 3.97 -4.71
CA ALA A 53 -2.15 2.69 -4.34
C ALA A 53 -2.96 1.51 -4.91
N PHE A 54 -4.28 1.53 -4.76
CA PHE A 54 -5.14 0.47 -5.34
C PHE A 54 -5.16 0.50 -6.87
N ALA A 55 -5.02 1.67 -7.50
CA ALA A 55 -4.93 1.78 -8.96
C ALA A 55 -3.67 1.09 -9.52
N LEU A 56 -2.58 0.96 -8.74
CA LEU A 56 -1.40 0.21 -9.19
C LEU A 56 -1.71 -1.24 -9.54
N ALA A 57 -2.69 -1.88 -8.89
CA ALA A 57 -3.10 -3.25 -9.21
C ALA A 57 -3.98 -3.33 -10.48
N ASP A 58 -4.57 -2.22 -10.89
CA ASP A 58 -5.25 -2.08 -12.18
C ASP A 58 -4.21 -1.85 -13.28
N ASP A 59 -3.25 -0.97 -13.03
CA ASP A 59 -2.22 -0.54 -13.99
C ASP A 59 -1.14 -1.61 -14.21
N PHE A 60 -0.76 -2.35 -13.18
CA PHE A 60 0.29 -3.37 -13.23
C PHE A 60 -0.24 -4.75 -12.84
N GLU A 61 0.40 -5.82 -13.35
CA GLU A 61 0.09 -7.19 -12.96
C GLU A 61 0.68 -7.56 -11.58
N ILE A 62 0.24 -6.88 -10.52
CA ILE A 62 0.72 -7.08 -9.16
C ILE A 62 -0.35 -7.67 -8.22
N ASP A 63 0.10 -8.42 -7.21
CA ASP A 63 -0.68 -8.80 -6.03
C ASP A 63 -0.48 -7.72 -4.95
N LEU A 64 -1.36 -6.71 -4.93
CA LEU A 64 -1.34 -5.67 -3.91
C LEU A 64 -2.03 -6.17 -2.63
N ARG A 65 -1.23 -6.44 -1.60
CA ARG A 65 -1.71 -6.91 -0.30
C ARG A 65 -1.92 -5.76 0.65
N PHE A 66 -3.18 -5.40 0.86
CA PHE A 66 -3.55 -4.45 1.91
C PHE A 66 -3.27 -5.04 3.30
N ARG A 67 -2.63 -4.26 4.17
CA ARG A 67 -2.30 -4.63 5.55
C ARG A 67 -2.70 -3.50 6.51
N GLY A 68 -3.82 -3.69 7.18
CA GLY A 68 -4.28 -2.77 8.21
C GLY A 68 -3.42 -2.89 9.46
N VAL A 69 -2.89 -1.77 9.95
CA VAL A 69 -2.05 -1.73 11.16
C VAL A 69 -2.66 -0.85 12.25
N ILE A 70 -2.41 -1.26 13.50
CA ILE A 70 -2.83 -0.53 14.70
C ILE A 70 -2.19 0.87 14.69
N PRO A 71 -2.95 1.97 14.90
CA PRO A 71 -2.38 3.32 14.89
C PRO A 71 -1.21 3.48 15.86
N MET A 72 -0.18 4.21 15.43
CA MET A 72 1.05 4.45 16.21
C MET A 72 0.77 4.92 17.65
N MET A 73 -0.21 5.79 17.87
CA MET A 73 -0.56 6.28 19.22
C MET A 73 -1.19 5.21 20.13
N MET A 74 -1.77 4.17 19.56
CA MET A 74 -2.26 3.00 20.31
C MET A 74 -1.14 2.01 20.62
N ARG A 75 0.05 2.19 20.02
CA ARG A 75 1.27 1.41 20.29
C ARG A 75 2.23 2.10 21.27
N GLY A 76 1.75 3.11 22.00
CA GLY A 76 2.52 3.82 23.03
C GLY A 76 3.30 5.06 22.55
N GLU A 77 3.25 5.39 21.26
CA GLU A 77 3.95 6.55 20.72
C GLU A 77 3.18 7.85 20.90
N SER A 78 3.89 8.93 21.19
CA SER A 78 3.29 10.26 21.29
C SER A 78 3.51 11.06 20.00
N VAL A 79 2.45 11.70 19.50
CA VAL A 79 2.55 12.64 18.37
C VAL A 79 2.36 14.05 18.91
N PRO A 80 3.39 14.91 18.88
CA PRO A 80 3.27 16.29 19.35
C PRO A 80 2.14 17.05 18.64
N THR A 81 1.44 17.93 19.37
CA THR A 81 0.34 18.73 18.80
C THR A 81 0.78 19.53 17.58
N ALA A 82 1.98 20.12 17.61
CA ALA A 82 2.53 20.86 16.48
C ALA A 82 2.66 19.99 15.22
N LYS A 83 3.11 18.74 15.37
CA LYS A 83 3.19 17.77 14.27
C LYS A 83 1.80 17.42 13.74
N ARG A 84 0.82 17.16 14.62
CA ARG A 84 -0.57 16.88 14.20
C ARG A 84 -1.17 18.03 13.37
N LEU A 85 -1.03 19.27 13.85
CA LEU A 85 -1.54 20.45 13.15
C LEU A 85 -0.83 20.69 11.81
N HIS A 86 0.48 20.45 11.76
CA HIS A 86 1.23 20.49 10.50
C HIS A 86 0.70 19.46 9.51
N THR A 87 0.57 18.20 9.93
CA THR A 87 0.03 17.10 9.12
C THR A 87 -1.35 17.44 8.54
N LEU A 88 -2.28 17.96 9.34
CA LEU A 88 -3.61 18.32 8.84
C LEU A 88 -3.57 19.43 7.77
N ARG A 89 -2.72 20.44 7.96
CA ARG A 89 -2.55 21.52 6.97
C ARG A 89 -1.92 21.03 5.68
N ASP A 90 -0.97 20.10 5.81
CA ASP A 90 -0.28 19.53 4.67
C ASP A 90 -1.19 18.61 3.86
N VAL A 91 -1.85 17.67 4.52
CA VAL A 91 -2.85 16.79 3.89
C VAL A 91 -3.93 17.60 3.20
N LYS A 92 -4.38 18.73 3.76
CA LYS A 92 -5.34 19.60 3.08
C LYS A 92 -4.81 20.11 1.73
N ARG A 93 -3.55 20.55 1.65
CA ARG A 93 -2.93 21.00 0.39
C ARG A 93 -2.82 19.87 -0.62
N GLU A 94 -2.43 18.69 -0.16
CA GLU A 94 -2.28 17.51 -1.01
C GLU A 94 -3.65 17.01 -1.50
N ALA A 95 -4.66 16.98 -0.63
CA ALA A 95 -6.03 16.67 -0.99
C ALA A 95 -6.56 17.61 -2.08
N ASP A 96 -6.31 18.92 -1.95
CA ASP A 96 -6.68 19.91 -2.97
C ASP A 96 -5.98 19.64 -4.31
N ARG A 97 -4.70 19.28 -4.29
CA ARG A 97 -3.94 18.94 -5.51
C ARG A 97 -4.47 17.68 -6.17
N LEU A 98 -4.89 16.69 -5.37
CA LEU A 98 -5.42 15.41 -5.84
C LEU A 98 -6.92 15.46 -6.18
N GLY A 99 -7.60 16.58 -5.92
CA GLY A 99 -9.05 16.69 -6.09
C GLY A 99 -9.86 15.83 -5.10
N MET A 100 -9.27 15.49 -3.95
CA MET A 100 -9.90 14.66 -2.92
C MET A 100 -10.59 15.52 -1.85
N PRO A 101 -11.79 15.15 -1.38
CA PRO A 101 -12.44 15.89 -0.31
C PRO A 101 -11.70 15.67 1.01
N PHE A 102 -11.57 16.72 1.83
CA PHE A 102 -10.90 16.63 3.13
C PHE A 102 -11.33 17.79 4.04
N GLY A 103 -11.52 17.52 5.34
CA GLY A 103 -11.64 18.56 6.35
C GLY A 103 -12.84 18.48 7.28
N ARG A 104 -13.84 17.63 6.99
CA ARG A 104 -14.83 17.21 7.99
C ARG A 104 -14.31 15.92 8.61
N ILE A 105 -13.57 16.05 9.69
CA ILE A 105 -12.74 14.97 10.23
C ILE A 105 -13.36 14.41 11.50
N HIS A 106 -13.43 13.09 11.60
CA HIS A 106 -13.67 12.36 12.83
C HIS A 106 -12.50 11.39 13.09
N ASP A 107 -11.52 11.79 13.91
CA ASP A 107 -10.32 10.98 14.19
C ASP A 107 -10.71 9.61 14.80
N PRO A 108 -10.45 8.47 14.13
CA PRO A 108 -10.98 7.17 14.52
C PRO A 108 -10.11 6.52 15.60
N LEU A 109 -9.57 7.26 16.57
CA LEU A 109 -8.71 6.69 17.61
C LEU A 109 -9.50 5.78 18.57
N GLY A 110 -8.87 4.71 19.07
CA GLY A 110 -9.50 3.77 19.99
C GLY A 110 -10.45 2.82 19.26
N GLU A 111 -11.69 2.72 19.73
CA GLU A 111 -12.68 1.76 19.22
C GLU A 111 -12.95 1.91 17.72
N GLY A 112 -12.97 3.16 17.20
CA GLY A 112 -13.11 3.41 15.76
C GLY A 112 -12.00 2.76 14.92
N ALA A 113 -10.75 2.78 15.40
CA ALA A 113 -9.62 2.19 14.71
C ALA A 113 -9.72 0.67 14.75
N THR A 114 -9.97 0.10 15.92
CA THR A 114 -10.12 -1.36 16.08
C THR A 114 -11.24 -1.90 15.19
N ARG A 115 -12.40 -1.23 15.17
CA ARG A 115 -13.55 -1.65 14.36
C ARG A 115 -13.28 -1.56 12.86
N THR A 116 -12.68 -0.47 12.39
CA THR A 116 -12.32 -0.35 10.97
C THR A 116 -11.27 -1.36 10.55
N LEU A 117 -10.30 -1.67 11.39
CA LEU A 117 -9.31 -2.72 11.11
C LEU A 117 -9.96 -4.11 11.03
N ALA A 118 -10.82 -4.46 11.99
CA ALA A 118 -11.52 -5.74 11.98
C ALA A 118 -12.41 -5.91 10.74
N VAL A 119 -13.17 -4.88 10.36
CA VAL A 119 -13.98 -4.94 9.14
C VAL A 119 -13.10 -4.94 7.88
N SER A 120 -11.94 -4.29 7.88
CA SER A 120 -11.03 -4.36 6.73
C SER A 120 -10.50 -5.77 6.46
N GLU A 121 -10.23 -6.54 7.52
CA GLU A 121 -9.83 -7.94 7.41
C GLU A 121 -10.98 -8.82 6.88
N HIS A 122 -12.21 -8.57 7.32
CA HIS A 122 -13.39 -9.22 6.75
C HIS A 122 -13.59 -8.82 5.28
N ALA A 123 -13.36 -7.55 4.93
CA ALA A 123 -13.45 -7.08 3.56
C ALA A 123 -12.41 -7.75 2.65
N ILE A 124 -11.24 -8.14 3.17
CA ILE A 124 -10.28 -8.97 2.43
C ILE A 124 -10.89 -10.35 2.14
N ASP A 125 -11.48 -11.00 3.15
CA ASP A 125 -12.11 -12.32 3.00
C ASP A 125 -13.24 -12.30 1.96
N GLU A 126 -13.98 -11.18 1.86
CA GLU A 126 -15.07 -10.97 0.90
C GLU A 126 -14.59 -10.42 -0.47
N GLY A 127 -13.30 -10.16 -0.66
CA GLY A 127 -12.76 -9.59 -1.91
C GLY A 127 -13.18 -8.12 -2.16
N ARG A 128 -13.44 -7.37 -1.08
CA ARG A 128 -13.95 -5.97 -1.06
C ARG A 128 -13.01 -5.00 -0.32
N ALA A 129 -11.75 -5.38 -0.12
CA ALA A 129 -10.79 -4.59 0.65
C ALA A 129 -10.64 -3.16 0.10
N ARG A 130 -10.52 -3.01 -1.23
CA ARG A 130 -10.43 -1.71 -1.90
C ARG A 130 -11.63 -0.83 -1.59
N GLU A 131 -12.83 -1.35 -1.81
CA GLU A 131 -14.10 -0.65 -1.60
C GLU A 131 -14.24 -0.20 -0.15
N PHE A 132 -13.95 -1.09 0.79
CA PHE A 132 -14.05 -0.78 2.21
C PHE A 132 -13.02 0.27 2.64
N VAL A 133 -11.75 0.13 2.25
CA VAL A 133 -10.68 1.04 2.66
C VAL A 133 -10.96 2.46 2.16
N LEU A 134 -11.36 2.60 0.89
CA LEU A 134 -11.72 3.89 0.31
C LEU A 134 -12.97 4.48 0.97
N SER A 135 -14.01 3.65 1.17
CA SER A 135 -15.25 4.05 1.85
C SER A 135 -14.98 4.57 3.27
N ALA A 136 -14.31 3.78 4.10
CA ALA A 136 -14.06 4.13 5.51
C ALA A 136 -13.22 5.39 5.64
N SER A 137 -12.16 5.51 4.82
CA SER A 137 -11.22 6.62 4.91
C SER A 137 -11.85 7.93 4.47
N GLN A 138 -12.66 7.93 3.41
CA GLN A 138 -13.44 9.12 3.04
C GLN A 138 -14.45 9.48 4.14
N ALA A 139 -15.15 8.50 4.72
CA ALA A 139 -16.09 8.75 5.83
C ALA A 139 -15.43 9.49 7.00
N ILE A 140 -14.23 9.03 7.36
CA ILE A 140 -13.42 9.55 8.47
C ILE A 140 -12.88 10.95 8.17
N TRP A 141 -12.26 11.16 7.00
CA TRP A 141 -11.45 12.34 6.71
C TRP A 141 -12.19 13.45 5.97
N ALA A 142 -13.34 13.14 5.36
CA ALA A 142 -14.10 14.06 4.52
C ALA A 142 -15.57 14.24 4.93
N GLU A 143 -16.14 13.32 5.72
CA GLU A 143 -17.57 13.31 6.02
C GLU A 143 -17.88 13.43 7.53
N ALA A 144 -16.86 13.27 8.38
CA ALA A 144 -16.95 13.22 9.85
C ALA A 144 -17.87 12.10 10.37
N THR A 145 -17.85 10.94 9.71
CA THR A 145 -18.55 9.75 10.17
C THR A 145 -17.77 9.08 11.30
N ASP A 146 -18.45 8.73 12.40
CA ASP A 146 -17.85 8.02 13.53
C ASP A 146 -17.93 6.50 13.36
N PRO A 147 -16.82 5.81 13.03
CA PRO A 147 -16.81 4.36 12.89
C PRO A 147 -16.87 3.61 14.24
N ALA A 148 -16.77 4.30 15.38
CA ALA A 148 -16.95 3.69 16.69
C ALA A 148 -18.42 3.34 16.97
N THR A 149 -19.36 3.95 16.22
CA THR A 149 -20.80 3.65 16.33
C THR A 149 -21.22 2.57 15.34
N ASP A 150 -22.28 1.82 15.67
CA ASP A 150 -22.89 0.88 14.73
C ASP A 150 -23.47 1.60 13.52
N ALA A 151 -24.16 2.73 13.71
CA ALA A 151 -24.74 3.50 12.61
C ALA A 151 -23.67 4.00 11.61
N GLY A 152 -22.57 4.56 12.11
CA GLY A 152 -21.49 5.05 11.25
C GLY A 152 -20.75 3.91 10.55
N LEU A 153 -20.41 2.84 11.27
CA LEU A 153 -19.73 1.70 10.68
C LEU A 153 -20.62 0.97 9.66
N GLN A 154 -21.90 0.77 9.95
CA GLN A 154 -22.85 0.15 9.03
C GLN A 154 -22.94 0.93 7.72
N ALA A 155 -23.09 2.25 7.76
CA ALA A 155 -23.12 3.08 6.56
C ALA A 155 -21.84 2.95 5.72
N ILE A 156 -20.67 2.86 6.36
CA ILE A 156 -19.39 2.63 5.70
C ILE A 156 -19.36 1.26 5.01
N CYS A 157 -19.80 0.20 5.71
CA CYS A 157 -19.82 -1.18 5.23
C CYS A 157 -20.76 -1.34 4.03
N GLU A 158 -21.99 -0.84 4.14
CA GLU A 158 -23.00 -0.95 3.09
C GLU A 158 -22.60 -0.15 1.84
N ARG A 159 -21.97 1.02 2.00
CA ARG A 159 -21.39 1.77 0.88
C ARG A 159 -20.27 0.99 0.18
N ALA A 160 -19.51 0.19 0.93
CA ALA A 160 -18.53 -0.73 0.39
C ALA A 160 -19.14 -2.05 -0.12
N GLY A 161 -20.46 -2.20 -0.04
CA GLY A 161 -21.23 -3.39 -0.42
C GLY A 161 -20.93 -4.65 0.39
N LEU A 162 -20.54 -4.47 1.65
CA LEU A 162 -20.44 -5.55 2.63
C LEU A 162 -21.78 -5.75 3.34
N ASP A 163 -22.06 -7.00 3.72
CA ASP A 163 -23.20 -7.32 4.58
C ASP A 163 -22.91 -6.91 6.03
N TRP A 164 -23.86 -6.22 6.66
CA TRP A 164 -23.67 -5.70 8.01
C TRP A 164 -23.56 -6.81 9.07
N GLN A 165 -24.23 -7.95 8.90
CA GLN A 165 -24.12 -9.05 9.86
C GLN A 165 -22.74 -9.71 9.79
N GLY A 166 -22.18 -9.86 8.59
CA GLY A 166 -20.79 -10.27 8.38
C GLY A 166 -19.81 -9.35 9.11
N CYS A 167 -19.97 -8.03 8.94
CA CYS A 167 -19.15 -7.04 9.64
C CYS A 167 -19.29 -7.14 11.17
N LEU A 168 -20.49 -7.30 11.71
CA LEU A 168 -20.71 -7.48 13.16
C LEU A 168 -20.07 -8.75 13.71
N ALA A 169 -20.08 -9.84 12.93
CA ALA A 169 -19.41 -11.08 13.32
C ALA A 169 -17.89 -10.87 13.37
N ALA A 170 -17.33 -10.17 12.37
CA ALA A 170 -15.91 -9.86 12.29
C ALA A 170 -15.38 -9.08 13.51
N LEU A 171 -16.18 -8.14 14.05
CA LEU A 171 -15.81 -7.36 15.24
C LEU A 171 -15.57 -8.23 16.49
N LYS A 172 -16.09 -9.47 16.51
CA LYS A 172 -16.01 -10.39 17.64
C LYS A 172 -15.07 -11.57 17.38
N ASP A 173 -14.45 -11.62 16.20
CA ASP A 173 -13.62 -12.75 15.81
C ASP A 173 -12.17 -12.56 16.30
N PRO A 174 -11.68 -13.40 17.25
CA PRO A 174 -10.31 -13.31 17.71
C PRO A 174 -9.29 -13.63 16.62
N ALA A 175 -9.64 -14.40 15.58
CA ALA A 175 -8.75 -14.67 14.46
C ALA A 175 -8.49 -13.40 13.63
N ILE A 176 -9.52 -12.58 13.43
CA ILE A 176 -9.38 -11.27 12.78
C ILE A 176 -8.48 -10.34 13.58
N ALA A 177 -8.70 -10.27 14.90
CA ALA A 177 -7.83 -9.47 15.78
C ALA A 177 -6.36 -9.91 15.66
N ALA A 178 -6.11 -11.23 15.64
CA ALA A 178 -4.75 -11.77 15.47
C ALA A 178 -4.11 -11.41 14.13
N ARG A 179 -4.88 -11.31 13.02
CA ARG A 179 -4.34 -10.86 11.72
C ARG A 179 -3.91 -9.39 11.75
N VAL A 180 -4.70 -8.53 12.41
CA VAL A 180 -4.36 -7.10 12.59
C VAL A 180 -3.07 -6.92 13.40
N GLU A 181 -2.91 -7.71 14.48
CA GLU A 181 -1.67 -7.73 15.27
C GLU A 181 -0.50 -8.21 14.41
N ALA A 182 -0.65 -9.32 13.69
CA ALA A 182 0.40 -9.85 12.79
C ALA A 182 0.81 -8.83 11.71
N ASN A 183 -0.14 -8.13 11.09
CA ASN A 183 0.16 -7.04 10.15
C ASN A 183 0.96 -5.90 10.81
N THR A 184 0.67 -5.61 12.08
CA THR A 184 1.36 -4.57 12.85
C THR A 184 2.77 -5.02 13.22
N ASP A 185 2.95 -6.27 13.60
CA ASP A 185 4.27 -6.87 13.87
C ASP A 185 5.12 -6.90 12.59
N GLU A 186 4.56 -7.28 11.44
CA GLU A 186 5.27 -7.26 10.16
C GLU A 186 5.77 -5.86 9.78
N LEU A 187 4.99 -4.80 10.07
CA LEU A 187 5.44 -3.41 9.88
C LEU A 187 6.67 -3.08 10.74
N VAL A 188 6.69 -3.57 11.98
CA VAL A 188 7.81 -3.36 12.90
C VAL A 188 9.03 -4.19 12.48
N ASP A 189 8.83 -5.42 12.01
CA ASP A 189 9.88 -6.33 11.56
C ASP A 189 10.64 -5.80 10.35
N ILE A 190 9.96 -5.08 9.45
CA ILE A 190 10.63 -4.36 8.34
C ILE A 190 11.30 -3.05 8.80
N GLY A 191 11.33 -2.77 10.10
CA GLY A 191 11.98 -1.60 10.70
C GLY A 191 11.19 -0.30 10.58
N HIS A 192 9.88 -0.37 10.33
CA HIS A 192 9.05 0.80 10.09
C HIS A 192 8.03 1.04 11.21
N TRP A 193 7.55 2.29 11.34
CA TRP A 193 6.55 2.67 12.35
C TRP A 193 5.43 3.56 11.80
N GLY A 194 5.73 4.31 10.74
CA GLY A 194 4.78 5.18 10.04
C GLY A 194 4.01 4.46 8.93
N VAL A 195 2.97 5.12 8.44
CA VAL A 195 2.16 4.67 7.30
C VAL A 195 1.67 5.91 6.52
N PRO A 196 1.33 5.78 5.23
CA PRO A 196 1.35 4.58 4.40
C PRO A 196 2.77 4.18 3.98
N VAL A 197 3.07 2.89 3.92
CA VAL A 197 4.30 2.39 3.30
C VAL A 197 3.95 1.24 2.36
N LEU A 198 4.48 1.29 1.13
CA LEU A 198 4.41 0.19 0.18
C LEU A 198 5.76 -0.53 0.16
N VAL A 199 5.75 -1.86 0.02
CA VAL A 199 6.97 -2.67 -0.01
C VAL A 199 6.95 -3.58 -1.22
N PHE A 200 8.00 -3.53 -2.03
CA PHE A 200 8.19 -4.36 -3.22
C PHE A 200 9.60 -4.92 -3.23
N GLU A 201 9.76 -6.25 -3.33
CA GLU A 201 11.08 -6.93 -3.34
C GLU A 201 12.01 -6.49 -2.18
N GLY A 202 11.44 -6.15 -1.02
CA GLY A 202 12.16 -5.67 0.17
C GLY A 202 12.47 -4.17 0.20
N GLU A 203 12.26 -3.44 -0.90
CA GLU A 203 12.38 -1.98 -0.94
C GLU A 203 11.12 -1.28 -0.41
N GLN A 204 11.29 -0.21 0.37
CA GLN A 204 10.22 0.48 1.10
C GLN A 204 9.96 1.88 0.53
N PHE A 205 8.70 2.16 0.20
CA PHE A 205 8.21 3.43 -0.34
C PHE A 205 7.28 4.08 0.68
N TRP A 206 7.84 4.92 1.55
CA TRP A 206 7.11 5.53 2.66
C TRP A 206 6.55 6.91 2.29
N GLY A 207 5.22 7.03 2.34
CA GLY A 207 4.48 8.26 2.07
C GLY A 207 3.53 8.16 0.88
N GLN A 208 2.52 9.02 0.86
CA GLN A 208 1.57 9.11 -0.25
C GLN A 208 2.20 9.66 -1.55
N ASP A 209 3.35 10.29 -1.41
CA ASP A 209 4.18 10.93 -2.43
C ASP A 209 5.26 10.00 -2.98
N ARG A 210 5.24 8.71 -2.61
CA ARG A 210 6.15 7.66 -3.09
C ARG A 210 5.47 6.61 -3.97
N ILE A 211 4.18 6.78 -4.26
CA ILE A 211 3.42 5.83 -5.09
C ILE A 211 3.94 5.88 -6.53
N GLU A 212 4.23 7.09 -7.02
CA GLU A 212 4.78 7.30 -8.35
C GLU A 212 6.21 6.75 -8.46
N ASP A 213 7.02 6.85 -7.39
CA ASP A 213 8.35 6.24 -7.32
C ASP A 213 8.26 4.70 -7.42
N LEU A 214 7.31 4.08 -6.70
CA LEU A 214 7.05 2.64 -6.82
C LEU A 214 6.62 2.26 -8.25
N ALA A 215 5.74 3.03 -8.88
CA ALA A 215 5.29 2.76 -10.25
C ALA A 215 6.46 2.73 -11.26
N LEU A 216 7.45 3.62 -11.08
CA LEU A 216 8.66 3.59 -11.90
C LEU A 216 9.48 2.31 -11.66
N VAL A 217 9.66 1.89 -10.41
CA VAL A 217 10.38 0.66 -10.07
C VAL A 217 9.67 -0.59 -10.61
N LEU A 218 8.33 -0.64 -10.55
CA LEU A 218 7.56 -1.73 -11.17
C LEU A 218 7.83 -1.81 -12.69
N GLY A 219 7.87 -0.65 -13.36
CA GLY A 219 8.23 -0.55 -14.77
C GLY A 219 9.65 -1.04 -15.09
N ASP A 220 10.64 -0.65 -14.26
CA ASP A 220 12.04 -1.09 -14.39
C ASP A 220 12.19 -2.61 -14.17
N HIS A 221 11.31 -3.21 -13.38
CA HIS A 221 11.19 -4.67 -13.21
C HIS A 221 10.45 -5.38 -14.35
N GLY A 222 10.10 -4.66 -15.42
CA GLY A 222 9.51 -5.21 -16.64
C GLY A 222 8.00 -5.48 -16.54
N LEU A 223 7.32 -4.91 -15.53
CA LEU A 223 5.86 -4.92 -15.46
C LEU A 223 5.32 -3.84 -16.38
N ALA A 224 4.59 -4.26 -17.41
CA ALA A 224 3.97 -3.34 -18.36
C ALA A 224 2.68 -2.76 -17.78
N LEU A 225 2.40 -1.50 -18.13
CA LEU A 225 1.08 -0.90 -17.92
C LEU A 225 0.03 -1.68 -18.74
N ARG A 226 -1.11 -1.95 -18.12
CA ARG A 226 -2.26 -2.61 -18.75
C ARG A 226 -3.05 -1.69 -19.67
#